data_AF-A0A831UMX2-F1
#
_entry.id   AF-A0A831UMX2-F1
#
_cell.length_a   1.000
_cell.length_b   1.000
_cell.length_c   1.000
_cell.angle_alpha   90.00
_cell.angle_beta   90.00
_cell.angle_gamma   90.00
#
_symmetry.space_group_name_H-M   'P 1'
#
loop_
_entity.id
_entity.type
_entity.pdbx_description
1 polymer ?
#
loop_
_entity_poly.entity_id
_entity_poly.type
_entity_poly.pdbx_seq_one_letter_code
_entity_poly.pdbx_strand_id
1 'polypeptide(L)'
;MAPEPSVRSAHAIAWHAGLERVVMYGGMTRGGPDADVLWAYDGKHWEPHRDSPNPGRRAHFAFAYDAARDRLLVHGGFRAEGRVITDRFADTWAWDQDGWHLLDSDGFGPRDHHAMACDTERREVVLFGGGDSTGVMPPGTWAWNGESW
;
A
#
# COMPACT_ATOMS: atom_id res chain seq x y z
N MET A 1 -8.10 -2.06 -27.02
CA MET A 1 -7.39 -1.04 -26.21
C MET A 1 -6.70 -1.75 -25.07
N ALA A 2 -5.51 -1.27 -24.67
CA ALA A 2 -4.88 -1.74 -23.45
C ALA A 2 -5.78 -1.43 -22.24
N PRO A 3 -5.77 -2.24 -21.18
CA PRO A 3 -6.52 -1.94 -19.97
C PRO A 3 -5.96 -0.66 -19.32
N GLU A 4 -6.84 0.15 -18.74
CA GLU A 4 -6.47 1.35 -17.99
C GLU A 4 -7.09 1.32 -16.60
N PRO A 5 -6.41 1.86 -15.57
CA PRO A 5 -6.97 1.97 -14.25
C PRO A 5 -8.12 2.98 -14.22
N SER A 6 -9.15 2.68 -13.44
CA SER A 6 -10.23 3.64 -13.19
C SER A 6 -9.72 4.91 -12.50
N VAL A 7 -10.39 6.02 -12.78
CA VAL A 7 -10.21 7.28 -12.05
C VAL A 7 -10.36 7.08 -10.54
N ARG A 8 -9.41 7.61 -9.77
CA ARG A 8 -9.28 7.33 -8.34
C ARG A 8 -8.59 8.46 -7.57
N SER A 9 -8.84 8.54 -6.26
CA SER A 9 -8.13 9.40 -5.31
C SER A 9 -7.66 8.60 -4.11
N ALA A 10 -6.75 9.14 -3.29
CA ALA A 10 -6.20 8.46 -2.10
C ALA A 10 -5.59 7.06 -2.39
N HIS A 11 -5.18 6.85 -3.65
CA HIS A 11 -4.34 5.75 -4.08
C HIS A 11 -2.88 6.10 -3.75
N ALA A 12 -2.01 5.09 -3.83
CA ALA A 12 -0.58 5.30 -3.69
C ALA A 12 0.15 4.85 -4.95
N ILE A 13 1.30 5.47 -5.22
CA ILE A 13 2.16 5.18 -6.35
C ILE A 13 3.63 5.12 -5.89
N ALA A 14 4.42 4.23 -6.48
CA ALA A 14 5.85 4.10 -6.18
C ALA A 14 6.65 3.70 -7.44
N TRP A 15 7.95 3.95 -7.43
CA TRP A 15 8.87 3.36 -8.40
C TRP A 15 9.31 1.98 -7.90
N HIS A 16 9.10 0.93 -8.70
CA HIS A 16 9.55 -0.42 -8.42
C HIS A 16 10.80 -0.71 -9.25
N ALA A 17 11.98 -0.69 -8.60
CA ALA A 17 13.24 -0.80 -9.33
C ALA A 17 13.44 -2.17 -9.99
N GLY A 18 13.06 -3.28 -9.35
CA GLY A 18 13.17 -4.62 -9.95
C GLY A 18 12.33 -4.83 -11.21
N LEU A 19 11.18 -4.16 -11.32
CA LEU A 19 10.34 -4.19 -12.52
C LEU A 19 10.69 -3.10 -13.53
N GLU A 20 11.42 -2.06 -13.11
CA GLU A 20 11.59 -0.80 -13.85
C GLU A 20 10.24 -0.19 -14.25
N ARG A 21 9.31 -0.14 -13.30
CA ARG A 21 7.94 0.35 -13.52
C ARG A 21 7.50 1.29 -12.42
N VAL A 22 6.61 2.22 -12.78
CA VAL A 22 5.79 2.92 -11.78
C VAL A 22 4.62 2.02 -11.43
N VAL A 23 4.39 1.76 -10.15
CA VAL A 23 3.30 0.90 -9.67
C VAL A 23 2.28 1.69 -8.88
N MET A 24 1.00 1.37 -9.02
CA MET A 24 -0.12 2.03 -8.36
C MET A 24 -1.07 1.00 -7.74
N TYR A 25 -1.52 1.26 -6.52
CA TYR A 25 -2.50 0.42 -5.83
C TYR A 25 -3.59 1.25 -5.17
N GLY A 26 -4.74 0.65 -4.91
CA GLY A 26 -5.70 1.19 -3.95
C GLY A 26 -6.43 2.45 -4.41
N GLY A 27 -7.01 3.12 -3.42
CA GLY A 27 -7.72 4.38 -3.55
C GLY A 27 -9.24 4.22 -3.69
N MET A 28 -9.92 5.36 -3.63
CA MET A 28 -11.34 5.48 -3.84
C MET A 28 -11.62 5.63 -5.33
N THR A 29 -12.24 4.61 -5.94
CA THR A 29 -12.68 4.64 -7.33
C THR A 29 -14.13 5.11 -7.43
N ARG A 30 -14.48 5.87 -8.48
CA ARG A 30 -15.87 6.25 -8.73
C ARG A 30 -16.60 5.15 -9.51
N GLY A 31 -17.00 4.08 -8.82
CA GLY A 31 -17.69 2.93 -9.42
C GLY A 31 -16.77 1.94 -10.16
N GLY A 32 -15.45 2.12 -10.06
CA GLY A 32 -14.45 1.28 -10.69
C GLY A 32 -14.20 -0.03 -9.92
N PRO A 33 -14.21 -1.20 -10.57
CA PRO A 33 -14.04 -2.50 -9.91
C PRO A 33 -12.58 -2.86 -9.64
N ASP A 34 -11.64 -1.91 -9.66
CA ASP A 34 -10.19 -2.15 -9.72
C ASP A 34 -9.38 -1.39 -8.65
N ALA A 35 -10.02 -1.06 -7.52
CA ALA A 35 -9.35 -0.47 -6.36
C ALA A 35 -8.44 -1.47 -5.63
N ASP A 36 -8.62 -2.77 -5.85
CA ASP A 36 -7.85 -3.89 -5.29
C ASP A 36 -6.81 -4.45 -6.28
N VAL A 37 -6.62 -3.79 -7.43
CA VAL A 37 -5.69 -4.20 -8.49
C VAL A 37 -4.40 -3.41 -8.36
N LEU A 38 -3.26 -4.12 -8.39
CA LEU A 38 -1.96 -3.50 -8.56
C LEU A 38 -1.75 -3.24 -10.06
N TRP A 39 -1.42 -2.00 -10.41
CA TRP A 39 -1.17 -1.59 -11.78
C TRP A 39 0.29 -1.22 -11.96
N ALA A 40 0.93 -1.71 -13.02
CA ALA A 40 2.29 -1.33 -13.40
C ALA A 40 2.26 -0.50 -14.69
N TYR A 41 3.04 0.58 -14.73
CA TYR A 41 3.14 1.48 -15.88
C TYR A 41 4.53 1.42 -16.49
N ASP A 42 4.60 1.10 -17.78
CA ASP A 42 5.84 0.95 -18.56
C ASP A 42 6.34 2.25 -19.21
N GLY A 43 5.69 3.38 -18.92
CA GLY A 43 5.94 4.66 -19.59
C GLY A 43 5.00 4.92 -20.78
N LYS A 44 4.14 3.96 -21.14
CA LYS A 44 3.17 4.06 -22.24
C LYS A 44 1.82 3.45 -21.89
N HIS A 45 1.81 2.27 -21.30
CA HIS A 45 0.62 1.47 -21.00
C HIS A 45 0.61 1.01 -19.54
N TRP A 46 -0.60 0.78 -19.05
CA TRP A 46 -0.85 0.17 -17.76
C TRP A 46 -1.11 -1.33 -17.91
N GLU A 47 -0.51 -2.11 -17.01
CA GLU A 47 -0.65 -3.57 -16.94
C GLU A 47 -1.20 -3.96 -15.56
N PRO A 48 -2.30 -4.71 -15.48
CA PRO A 48 -2.88 -5.11 -14.20
C PRO A 48 -2.28 -6.42 -13.67
N HIS A 49 -1.88 -6.42 -12.41
CA HIS A 49 -1.57 -7.59 -11.59
C HIS A 49 -2.75 -7.90 -10.67
N ARG A 50 -3.40 -9.05 -10.90
CA ARG A 50 -4.66 -9.44 -10.27
C ARG A 50 -4.47 -10.68 -9.40
N ASP A 51 -3.64 -10.55 -8.38
CA ASP A 51 -3.31 -11.69 -7.52
C ASP A 51 -4.40 -11.94 -6.47
N SER A 52 -4.46 -13.17 -5.98
CA SER A 52 -5.34 -13.61 -4.91
C SER A 52 -4.59 -14.62 -4.04
N PRO A 53 -4.43 -14.40 -2.72
CA PRO A 53 -4.98 -13.28 -1.93
C PRO A 53 -4.36 -11.92 -2.28
N ASN A 54 -4.94 -10.83 -1.77
CA ASN A 54 -4.41 -9.46 -1.90
C ASN A 54 -4.89 -8.58 -0.73
N PRO A 55 -4.34 -7.36 -0.57
CA PRO A 55 -4.72 -6.45 0.52
C PRO A 55 -6.19 -5.99 0.47
N GLY A 56 -6.93 -6.25 -0.60
CA GLY A 56 -8.29 -5.79 -0.80
C GLY A 56 -8.40 -4.28 -1.00
N ARG A 57 -9.64 -3.80 -1.18
CA ARG A 57 -9.92 -2.38 -1.45
C ARG A 57 -9.62 -1.54 -0.22
N ARG A 58 -8.67 -0.61 -0.36
CA ARG A 58 -8.28 0.32 0.70
C ARG A 58 -7.81 1.66 0.14
N ALA A 59 -8.00 2.72 0.92
CA ALA A 59 -7.55 4.08 0.65
C ALA A 59 -6.78 4.62 1.87
N HIS A 60 -5.98 5.67 1.66
CA HIS A 60 -5.19 6.34 2.72
C HIS A 60 -4.29 5.40 3.53
N PHE A 61 -3.85 4.31 2.91
CA PHE A 61 -2.79 3.42 3.40
C PHE A 61 -1.42 3.99 3.04
N ALA A 62 -0.36 3.50 3.67
CA ALA A 62 0.99 3.80 3.22
C ALA A 62 1.57 2.70 2.33
N PHE A 63 2.44 3.12 1.41
CA PHE A 63 2.95 2.30 0.33
C PHE A 63 4.39 2.69 0.00
N ALA A 64 5.29 1.72 -0.06
CA ALA A 64 6.68 1.95 -0.43
C ALA A 64 7.29 0.71 -1.09
N TYR A 65 8.35 0.90 -1.85
CA TYR A 65 9.17 -0.18 -2.39
C TYR A 65 10.39 -0.40 -1.47
N ASP A 66 10.46 -1.59 -0.83
CA ASP A 66 11.63 -2.04 -0.08
C ASP A 66 12.70 -2.53 -1.05
N ALA A 67 13.62 -1.62 -1.42
CA ALA A 67 14.67 -1.91 -2.38
C ALA A 67 15.68 -2.96 -1.89
N ALA A 68 15.81 -3.17 -0.58
CA ALA A 68 16.72 -4.17 -0.04
C ALA A 68 16.21 -5.60 -0.24
N ARG A 69 14.89 -5.75 -0.46
CA ARG A 69 14.19 -7.04 -0.56
C ARG A 69 13.40 -7.22 -1.85
N ASP A 70 13.46 -6.24 -2.75
CA ASP A 70 12.75 -6.24 -4.04
C ASP A 70 11.25 -6.54 -3.89
N ARG A 71 10.58 -5.81 -2.99
CA ARG A 71 9.15 -5.98 -2.73
C ARG A 71 8.44 -4.67 -2.41
N LEU A 72 7.16 -4.60 -2.74
CA LEU A 72 6.29 -3.50 -2.29
C LEU A 72 5.77 -3.80 -0.90
N LEU A 73 5.59 -2.77 -0.08
CA LEU A 73 4.89 -2.83 1.20
C LEU A 73 3.62 -2.00 1.14
N VAL A 74 2.54 -2.55 1.68
CA VAL A 74 1.28 -1.87 1.97
C VAL A 74 1.04 -1.98 3.47
N HIS A 75 0.73 -0.87 4.14
CA HIS A 75 0.30 -0.91 5.55
C HIS A 75 -0.97 -0.10 5.77
N GLY A 76 -1.90 -0.70 6.51
CA GLY A 76 -3.09 -0.05 7.03
C GLY A 76 -4.00 0.55 5.96
N GLY A 77 -4.54 1.74 6.26
CA GLY A 77 -5.60 2.40 5.51
C GLY A 77 -6.99 1.93 5.92
N PHE A 78 -7.98 2.31 5.12
CA PHE A 78 -9.37 1.96 5.38
C PHE A 78 -10.14 1.59 4.12
N ARG A 79 -11.19 0.80 4.29
CA ARG A 79 -12.23 0.58 3.29
C ARG A 79 -13.39 1.53 3.56
N ALA A 80 -13.91 2.15 2.50
CA ALA A 80 -15.09 3.01 2.59
C ALA A 80 -16.12 2.68 1.51
N GLU A 81 -17.39 2.83 1.88
CA GLU A 81 -18.54 2.80 0.99
C GLU A 81 -19.17 4.18 0.96
N GLY A 82 -18.90 4.93 -0.12
CA GLY A 82 -19.24 6.35 -0.20
C GLY A 82 -18.44 7.17 0.81
N ARG A 83 -19.13 7.79 1.78
CA ARG A 83 -18.51 8.60 2.84
C ARG A 83 -18.33 7.84 4.16
N VAL A 84 -18.72 6.57 4.21
CA VAL A 84 -18.73 5.76 5.43
C VAL A 84 -17.54 4.82 5.40
N ILE A 85 -16.68 4.91 6.41
CA ILE A 85 -15.59 3.95 6.64
C ILE A 85 -16.20 2.70 7.24
N THR A 86 -16.05 1.56 6.56
CA THR A 86 -16.58 0.25 6.99
C THR A 86 -15.55 -0.54 7.76
N ASP A 87 -14.27 -0.43 7.37
CA ASP A 87 -13.18 -1.21 7.92
C ASP A 87 -11.92 -0.36 8.02
N ARG A 88 -11.13 -0.59 9.07
CA ARG A 88 -9.77 -0.06 9.21
C ARG A 88 -8.79 -1.20 9.34
N PHE A 89 -7.65 -1.07 8.68
CA PHE A 89 -6.66 -2.12 8.61
C PHE A 89 -5.45 -1.78 9.47
N ALA A 90 -4.90 -2.80 10.12
CA ALA A 90 -3.63 -2.78 10.85
C ALA A 90 -2.60 -3.72 10.22
N ASP A 91 -2.98 -4.38 9.12
CA ASP A 91 -2.18 -5.39 8.46
C ASP A 91 -1.05 -4.78 7.63
N THR A 92 -0.02 -5.58 7.41
CA THR A 92 1.04 -5.28 6.48
C THR A 92 1.08 -6.35 5.41
N TRP A 93 1.05 -5.95 4.15
CA TRP A 93 1.17 -6.85 3.02
C TRP A 93 2.43 -6.54 2.26
N ALA A 94 3.07 -7.59 1.75
CA ALA A 94 4.16 -7.47 0.81
C ALA A 94 3.79 -8.06 -0.54
N TRP A 95 4.30 -7.46 -1.61
CA TRP A 95 4.16 -7.97 -2.98
C TRP A 95 5.54 -8.17 -3.60
N ASP A 96 5.81 -9.38 -4.05
CA ASP A 96 7.03 -9.77 -4.75
C ASP A 96 6.69 -10.62 -6.00
N GLN A 97 7.66 -11.40 -6.48
CA GLN A 97 7.52 -12.25 -7.67
C GLN A 97 6.45 -13.33 -7.52
N ASP A 98 6.12 -13.76 -6.30
CA ASP A 98 5.10 -14.76 -6.01
C ASP A 98 3.72 -14.12 -5.72
N GLY A 99 3.64 -12.78 -5.77
CA GLY A 99 2.42 -12.01 -5.54
C GLY A 99 2.29 -11.51 -4.10
N TRP A 100 1.06 -11.29 -3.66
CA TRP A 100 0.78 -10.73 -2.32
C TRP A 100 0.88 -11.79 -1.23
N HIS A 101 1.58 -11.44 -0.15
CA HIS A 101 1.61 -12.20 1.08
C HIS A 101 1.39 -11.29 2.29
N LEU A 102 0.61 -11.78 3.26
CA LEU A 102 0.36 -11.10 4.53
C LEU A 102 1.59 -11.29 5.42
N LEU A 103 2.13 -10.19 5.92
CA LEU A 103 3.24 -10.20 6.87
C LEU A 103 2.71 -10.17 8.30
N ASP A 104 3.47 -10.78 9.21
CA ASP A 104 3.23 -10.61 10.63
C ASP A 104 3.59 -9.17 11.01
N SER A 105 2.64 -8.43 11.58
CA SER A 105 2.81 -7.02 11.90
C SER A 105 2.16 -6.70 13.24
N ASP A 106 2.88 -7.00 14.30
CA ASP A 106 2.49 -6.66 15.66
C ASP A 106 2.66 -5.16 15.96
N GLY A 107 1.86 -4.66 16.90
CA GLY A 107 2.28 -3.57 17.78
C GLY A 107 1.68 -2.18 17.58
N PHE A 108 1.04 -1.86 16.44
CA PHE A 108 0.66 -0.45 16.17
C PHE A 108 -0.81 -0.19 15.86
N GLY A 109 -1.65 -1.22 15.78
CA GLY A 109 -3.10 -1.09 15.57
C GLY A 109 -3.49 -0.45 14.21
N PRO A 110 -4.79 -0.33 13.92
CA PRO A 110 -5.24 0.21 12.64
C PRO A 110 -4.87 1.68 12.49
N ARG A 111 -4.42 2.08 11.29
CA ARG A 111 -4.02 3.46 11.00
C ARG A 111 -4.25 3.84 9.55
N ASP A 112 -4.57 5.10 9.32
CA ASP A 112 -4.72 5.71 8.00
C ASP A 112 -4.04 7.09 7.96
N HIS A 113 -3.95 7.71 6.78
CA HIS A 113 -3.31 9.01 6.55
C HIS A 113 -1.85 9.12 7.03
N HIS A 114 -1.11 8.01 7.01
CA HIS A 114 0.33 7.96 7.31
C HIS A 114 1.15 7.88 6.02
N ALA A 115 2.47 8.05 6.15
CA ALA A 115 3.42 7.95 5.05
C ALA A 115 4.49 6.90 5.35
N MET A 116 5.08 6.36 4.28
CA MET A 116 6.13 5.35 4.33
C MET A 116 7.19 5.64 3.27
N ALA A 117 8.46 5.42 3.60
CA ALA A 117 9.58 5.59 2.68
C ALA A 117 10.68 4.56 2.95
N CYS A 118 11.37 4.10 1.90
CA CYS A 118 12.52 3.22 2.03
C CYS A 118 13.81 4.02 2.27
N ASP A 119 14.53 3.66 3.32
CA ASP A 119 15.92 4.06 3.55
C ASP A 119 16.83 2.95 3.00
N THR A 120 17.42 3.19 1.83
CA THR A 120 18.25 2.19 1.14
C THR A 120 19.62 2.00 1.78
N GLU A 121 20.13 2.99 2.51
CA GLU A 121 21.41 2.88 3.22
C GLU A 121 21.26 2.01 4.47
N ARG A 122 20.16 2.18 5.20
CA ARG A 122 19.83 1.36 6.39
C ARG A 122 19.16 0.04 6.06
N ARG A 123 18.64 -0.11 4.83
CA ARG A 123 17.87 -1.28 4.37
C ARG A 123 16.58 -1.47 5.18
N GLU A 124 15.97 -0.34 5.53
CA GLU A 124 14.77 -0.25 6.35
C GLU A 124 13.67 0.48 5.58
N VAL A 125 12.42 0.24 5.97
CA VAL A 125 11.28 1.06 5.52
C VAL A 125 10.70 1.79 6.72
N VAL A 126 10.72 3.12 6.66
CA VAL A 126 10.27 3.98 7.75
C VAL A 126 8.82 4.37 7.53
N LEU A 127 7.98 4.14 8.53
CA LEU A 127 6.59 4.62 8.61
C LEU A 127 6.49 5.74 9.64
N PHE A 128 5.78 6.80 9.30
CA PHE A 128 5.54 7.91 10.23
C PHE A 128 4.09 8.39 10.22
N GLY A 129 3.60 8.68 11.43
CA GLY A 129 2.35 9.40 11.65
C GLY A 129 1.08 8.57 11.39
N GLY A 130 0.06 9.27 10.87
CA GLY A 130 -1.30 8.78 10.74
C GLY A 130 -2.09 8.77 12.04
N GLY A 131 -3.32 8.24 11.97
CA GLY A 131 -4.20 8.10 13.12
C GLY A 131 -5.36 7.16 12.84
N ASP A 132 -6.25 7.06 13.81
CA ASP A 132 -7.55 6.40 13.70
C ASP A 132 -8.69 7.37 14.05
N SER A 133 -9.94 6.89 14.03
CA SER A 133 -11.11 7.71 14.37
C SER A 133 -11.17 8.21 15.81
N THR A 134 -10.32 7.72 16.71
CA THR A 134 -10.31 8.12 18.12
C THR A 134 -9.46 9.37 18.36
N GLY A 135 -8.57 9.72 17.42
CA GLY A 135 -7.70 10.90 17.51
C GLY A 135 -6.60 10.80 18.59
N VAL A 136 -6.48 9.66 19.27
CA VAL A 136 -5.49 9.40 20.32
C VAL A 136 -4.54 8.33 19.83
N MET A 137 -3.63 8.69 18.92
CA MET A 137 -2.46 7.87 18.62
C MET A 137 -1.20 8.67 18.94
N PRO A 138 -0.22 8.09 19.65
CA PRO A 138 1.06 8.74 19.79
C PRO A 138 1.67 8.94 18.39
N PRO A 139 2.23 10.12 18.07
CA PRO A 139 3.08 10.23 16.90
C PRO A 139 4.22 9.22 17.07
N GLY A 140 4.33 8.29 16.14
CA GLY A 140 5.36 7.26 16.16
C GLY A 140 6.12 7.20 14.85
N THR A 141 7.37 6.77 14.97
CA THR A 141 8.22 6.37 13.86
C THR A 141 8.47 4.88 14.03
N TRP A 142 8.22 4.12 12.97
CA TRP A 142 8.42 2.66 12.94
C TRP A 142 9.35 2.32 11.79
N ALA A 143 10.17 1.29 11.96
CA ALA A 143 11.21 0.95 11.00
C ALA A 143 11.13 -0.55 10.70
N TRP A 144 10.57 -0.86 9.55
CA TRP A 144 10.53 -2.21 9.04
C TRP A 144 11.95 -2.68 8.68
N ASN A 145 12.45 -3.67 9.41
CA ASN A 145 13.79 -4.21 9.25
C ASN A 145 13.87 -5.38 8.27
N GLY A 146 12.73 -5.82 7.71
CA GLY A 146 12.64 -7.01 6.86
C GLY A 146 11.76 -8.14 7.38
N GLU A 147 11.66 -8.23 8.69
CA GLU A 147 10.97 -9.28 9.43
C GLU A 147 9.90 -8.70 10.35
N SER A 148 10.18 -7.54 10.96
CA SER A 148 9.25 -6.83 11.84
C SER A 148 9.40 -5.31 11.69
N TRP A 149 8.37 -4.57 12.14
CA TRP A 149 8.33 -3.12 12.27
C TRP A 149 9.15 -2.57 13.46
#